data_AF-A0AAV3X0K2-F1
#
_entry.id   AF-A0AAV3X0K2-F1
#
_cell.length_a   1.000
_cell.length_b   1.000
_cell.length_c   1.000
_cell.angle_alpha   90.00
_cell.angle_beta   90.00
_cell.angle_gamma   90.00
#
_symmetry.space_group_name_H-M   'P 1'
#
loop_
_entity.id
_entity.type
_entity.pdbx_description
1 polymer ?
#
loop_
_entity_poly.entity_id
_entity_poly.type
_entity_poly.pdbx_seq_one_letter_code
_entity_poly.pdbx_strand_id
1 'polypeptide(L)' 'MNFTIDIEQEEDGRFLAEVLGMPGVLAYGETREEAIARVQALALRVIADKLEHGEVI' A
#
# COMPACT_ATOMS: atom_id res chain seq x y z
N MET A 1 13.27 -3.68 -0.43
CA MET A 1 12.44 -2.62 0.15
C MET A 1 11.58 -3.26 1.21
N ASN A 2 11.54 -2.72 2.43
CA ASN A 2 10.64 -3.19 3.48
C ASN A 2 9.57 -2.13 3.71
N PHE A 3 8.30 -2.50 3.54
CA PHE A 3 7.16 -1.62 3.85
C PHE A 3 6.61 -1.99 5.23
N THR A 4 6.44 -1.01 6.09
CA THR A 4 5.60 -1.15 7.29
C THR A 4 4.17 -0.94 6.86
N ILE A 5 3.36 -1.99 6.95
CA ILE A 5 1.97 -1.99 6.52
C ILE A 5 1.09 -2.08 7.75
N ASP A 6 0.20 -1.11 7.90
CA ASP A 6 -0.92 -1.20 8.83
C ASP A 6 -2.13 -1.81 8.13
N ILE A 7 -2.90 -2.61 8.87
CA ILE A 7 -4.03 -3.35 8.31
C ILE A 7 -5.19 -3.33 9.27
N GLU A 8 -6.32 -2.86 8.78
CA GLU A 8 -7.57 -2.78 9.51
C GLU A 8 -8.66 -3.57 8.77
N GLN A 9 -9.58 -4.17 9.52
CA GLN A 9 -10.78 -4.77 8.96
C GLN A 9 -11.95 -3.79 9.15
N GLU A 10 -12.61 -3.45 8.06
CA GLU A 10 -13.74 -2.54 8.01
C GLU A 10 -15.03 -3.20 8.54
N GLU A 11 -16.04 -2.40 8.85
CA GLU A 11 -17.35 -2.88 9.32
C GLU A 11 -18.06 -3.78 8.29
N ASP A 12 -17.78 -3.59 7.01
CA ASP A 12 -18.32 -4.40 5.91
C ASP A 12 -17.54 -5.72 5.67
N GLY A 13 -16.48 -5.95 6.44
CA GLY A 13 -15.65 -7.15 6.40
C GLY A 13 -14.44 -7.05 5.46
N ARG A 14 -14.32 -6.00 4.63
CA ARG A 14 -13.14 -5.79 3.78
C ARG A 14 -11.92 -5.42 4.62
N PHE A 15 -10.73 -5.67 4.08
CA PHE A 15 -9.48 -5.26 4.68
C PHE A 15 -8.94 -4.01 4.00
N LEU A 16 -8.58 -3.00 4.77
CA LEU A 16 -7.82 -1.83 4.35
C LEU A 16 -6.37 -2.02 4.76
N ALA A 17 -5.44 -1.91 3.81
CA ALA A 17 -4.02 -1.91 4.09
C ALA A 17 -3.40 -0.55 3.71
N GLU A 18 -2.59 0.03 4.59
CA GLU A 18 -1.91 1.32 4.40
C GLU A 18 -0.40 1.18 4.64
N VAL A 19 0.42 1.85 3.82
CA VAL A 19 1.87 1.93 4.03
C VAL A 19 2.19 3.16 4.90
N LEU A 20 2.57 2.94 6.16
CA LEU A 20 2.79 4.03 7.14
C LEU A 20 3.86 5.06 6.73
N GLY A 21 4.77 4.70 5.82
CA GLY A 21 5.82 5.60 5.30
C GLY A 21 5.44 6.33 4.00
N MET A 22 4.25 6.09 3.44
CA MET A 22 3.84 6.63 2.15
C MET A 22 2.38 7.11 2.23
N PRO A 23 2.13 8.36 2.65
CA PRO A 23 0.78 8.91 2.75
C PRO A 23 0.01 8.77 1.45
N GLY A 24 -1.22 8.24 1.55
CA GLY A 24 -2.09 7.99 0.39
C GLY A 24 -1.83 6.67 -0.34
N VAL A 25 -0.86 5.87 0.10
CA VAL A 25 -0.65 4.50 -0.42
C VAL A 25 -1.44 3.52 0.45
N LEU A 26 -2.68 3.30 0.04
CA LEU A 26 -3.61 2.39 0.69
C LEU A 26 -4.39 1.58 -0.35
N ALA A 27 -4.80 0.37 0.02
CA ALA A 27 -5.59 -0.49 -0.84
C ALA A 27 -6.55 -1.38 -0.05
N TYR A 28 -7.73 -1.62 -0.64
CA TYR A 28 -8.72 -2.56 -0.12
C TYR A 28 -8.52 -3.96 -0.72
N GLY A 29 -8.84 -4.99 0.06
CA GLY A 29 -8.95 -6.39 -0.37
C GLY A 29 -10.07 -7.14 0.37
N GLU A 30 -10.57 -8.22 -0.23
CA GLU A 30 -11.56 -9.10 0.41
C GLU A 30 -10.89 -9.99 1.48
N THR A 31 -9.58 -10.17 1.39
CA THR A 31 -8.77 -10.83 2.41
C THR A 31 -7.61 -9.95 2.84
N ARG A 32 -7.05 -10.27 4.02
CA ARG A 32 -5.84 -9.62 4.54
C ARG A 32 -4.68 -9.71 3.55
N GLU A 33 -4.45 -10.89 2.97
CA GLU A 33 -3.37 -11.15 2.02
C GLU A 33 -3.57 -10.36 0.72
N GLU A 34 -4.81 -10.24 0.26
CA GLU A 34 -5.14 -9.47 -0.93
C GLU A 34 -4.88 -7.97 -0.72
N ALA A 35 -5.32 -7.40 0.41
CA ALA A 35 -5.08 -6.01 0.74
C ALA A 35 -3.56 -5.70 0.81
N ILE A 36 -2.78 -6.58 1.45
CA ILE A 36 -1.31 -6.49 1.50
C ILE A 36 -0.70 -6.52 0.09
N ALA A 37 -1.07 -7.49 -0.74
CA ALA A 37 -0.49 -7.62 -2.07
C ALA A 37 -0.80 -6.40 -2.94
N ARG A 38 -2.03 -5.87 -2.86
CA ARG A 38 -2.46 -4.68 -3.59
C ARG A 38 -1.71 -3.43 -3.13
N VAL A 39 -1.57 -3.22 -1.82
CA VAL A 39 -0.87 -2.04 -1.30
C VAL A 39 0.63 -2.09 -1.59
N GLN A 40 1.25 -3.27 -1.57
CA GLN A 40 2.66 -3.45 -1.97
C GLN A 40 2.88 -3.12 -3.45
N ALA A 41 1.99 -3.59 -4.33
CA ALA A 41 2.05 -3.26 -5.75
C ALA A 41 1.89 -1.75 -5.99
N LEU A 42 0.97 -1.11 -5.26
CA LEU A 42 0.79 0.34 -5.33
C LEU A 42 2.03 1.11 -4.85
N ALA A 43 2.63 0.70 -3.74
CA ALA A 43 3.85 1.30 -3.20
C ALA A 43 5.01 1.23 -4.20
N LEU A 44 5.20 0.06 -4.84
CA LEU A 44 6.22 -0.12 -5.88
C LEU A 44 5.96 0.80 -7.09
N ARG A 45 4.69 1.00 -7.47
CA ARG A 45 4.34 1.91 -8.57
C ARG A 45 4.63 3.37 -8.22
N VAL A 46 4.34 3.79 -6.99
CA VAL A 46 4.69 5.15 -6.52
C VAL A 46 6.21 5.35 -6.51
N ILE A 47 6.97 4.35 -6.07
CA ILE A 47 8.43 4.40 -6.11
C ILE A 47 8.92 4.55 -7.56
N ALA A 48 8.38 3.76 -8.49
CA ALA A 48 8.75 3.83 -9.90
C ALA A 48 8.47 5.23 -10.48
N ASP A 49 7.28 5.77 -10.26
CA ASP A 49 6.87 7.10 -10.73
C ASP A 49 7.78 8.21 -10.19
N LYS A 50 8.12 8.15 -8.89
CA LYS A 50 9.07 9.08 -8.26
C LYS A 50 10.45 9.03 -8.92
N LEU A 51 10.98 7.82 -9.15
CA LEU A 51 12.27 7.63 -9.81
C LEU A 51 12.26 8.15 -11.25
N GLU A 52 11.17 7.96 -11.99
CA GLU A 52 11.00 8.47 -13.36
C GLU A 52 11.01 10.00 -13.43
N HIS A 53 10.49 10.67 -12.39
CA HIS A 53 10.50 12.13 -12.27
C HIS A 53 11.77 12.70 -11.61
N GLY A 54 12.74 11.84 -11.26
CA GLY A 54 14.00 12.25 -10.63
C GLY A 54 13.87 12.59 -9.14
N GLU A 55 12.78 12.20 -8.50
CA GLU A 55 12.63 12.31 -7.05
C GLU A 55 13.44 11.20 -6.35
N VAL A 56 14.19 11.58 -5.32
CA VAL A 56 14.94 10.62 -4.50
C VAL A 56 14.01 10.04 -3.44
N ILE A 57 13.99 8.71 -3.36
CA ILE A 57 13.24 7.87 -2.41
C ILE A 57 14.02 7.63 -1.11
#